data_AF-A0A940DP59-F1
#
_entry.id   AF-A0A940DP59-F1
#
_cell.length_a   1.000
_cell.length_b   1.000
_cell.length_c   1.000
_cell.angle_alpha   90.00
_cell.angle_beta   90.00
_cell.angle_gamma   90.00
#
_symmetry.space_group_name_H-M   'P 1'
#
loop_
_entity.id
_entity.type
_entity.pdbx_description
1 polymer ?
#
loop_
_entity_poly.entity_id
_entity_poly.type
_entity_poly.pdbx_seq_one_letter_code
_entity_poly.pdbx_strand_id
1 'polypeptide(L)'
;MRIKSEYAGMDGAGAWKMVVEYVKANGSFSSVTRIPYYAVFVGSCIFLKGGQPGTKRSSEGEYLTGKDFMAAYDAARNLEDINTGRIKPYIKRQQTPFMGLLFSAGIIE
;
A
#
# COMPACT_ATOMS: atom_id res chain seq x y z
N MET A 1 -9.89 -8.89 -3.61
CA MET A 1 -9.98 -7.62 -4.37
C MET A 1 -9.20 -7.79 -5.66
N ARG A 2 -9.43 -6.95 -6.64
CA ARG A 2 -8.71 -6.99 -7.93
C ARG A 2 -8.26 -5.60 -8.34
N ILE A 3 -7.27 -5.51 -9.22
CA ILE A 3 -6.95 -4.25 -9.89
C ILE A 3 -8.13 -3.86 -10.78
N LYS A 4 -8.57 -2.61 -10.68
CA LYS A 4 -9.65 -2.10 -11.53
C LYS A 4 -9.20 -2.12 -12.99
N SER A 5 -10.11 -2.43 -13.91
CA SER A 5 -9.78 -2.62 -15.33
C SER A 5 -9.07 -1.42 -15.96
N GLU A 6 -9.39 -0.20 -15.52
CA GLU A 6 -8.74 1.05 -15.93
C GLU A 6 -7.22 1.10 -15.63
N TYR A 7 -6.74 0.24 -14.72
CA TYR A 7 -5.34 0.12 -14.32
C TYR A 7 -4.69 -1.21 -14.72
N ALA A 8 -5.36 -2.04 -15.53
CA ALA A 8 -4.86 -3.39 -15.89
C ALA A 8 -3.49 -3.40 -16.60
N GLY A 9 -3.08 -2.29 -17.23
CA GLY A 9 -1.76 -2.13 -17.85
C GLY A 9 -0.74 -1.35 -17.03
N MET A 10 -1.10 -0.91 -15.81
CA MET A 10 -0.24 -0.07 -14.98
C MET A 10 0.94 -0.87 -14.44
N ASP A 11 2.12 -0.26 -14.40
CA ASP A 11 3.32 -0.81 -13.77
C ASP A 11 3.49 -0.27 -12.34
N GLY A 12 4.46 -0.84 -11.62
CA GLY A 12 4.78 -0.43 -10.26
C GLY A 12 5.07 1.06 -10.15
N ALA A 13 5.75 1.64 -11.15
CA ALA A 13 6.08 3.07 -11.15
C ALA A 13 4.83 3.96 -11.24
N GLY A 14 3.88 3.63 -12.11
CA GLY A 14 2.59 4.30 -12.21
C GLY A 14 1.78 4.20 -10.92
N ALA A 15 1.69 2.99 -10.36
CA ALA A 15 0.98 2.75 -9.11
C ALA A 15 1.62 3.50 -7.93
N TRP A 16 2.95 3.52 -7.87
CA TRP A 16 3.69 4.25 -6.83
C TRP A 16 3.43 5.75 -6.92
N LYS A 17 3.44 6.33 -8.12
CA LYS A 17 3.13 7.75 -8.33
C LYS A 17 1.75 8.10 -7.79
N MET A 18 0.73 7.32 -8.13
CA MET A 18 -0.64 7.55 -7.65
C MET A 18 -0.75 7.45 -6.13
N VAL A 19 -0.12 6.43 -5.53
CA VAL A 19 -0.11 6.26 -4.08
C VAL A 19 0.60 7.42 -3.38
N VAL A 20 1.73 7.89 -3.92
CA VAL A 20 2.46 9.04 -3.37
C VAL A 20 1.63 10.32 -3.49
N GLU A 21 0.98 10.56 -4.63
CA GLU A 21 0.07 11.71 -4.82
C GLU A 21 -1.08 11.67 -3.81
N TYR A 22 -1.71 10.50 -3.64
CA TYR A 22 -2.74 10.30 -2.62
C TYR A 22 -2.23 10.60 -1.21
N VAL A 23 -1.07 10.05 -0.81
CA VAL A 23 -0.50 10.26 0.52
C VAL A 23 -0.14 11.73 0.76
N LYS A 24 0.41 12.41 -0.24
CA LYS A 24 0.71 13.85 -0.13
C LYS A 24 -0.54 14.70 0.05
N ALA A 25 -1.65 14.33 -0.60
CA ALA A 25 -2.91 15.06 -0.49
C ALA A 25 -3.66 14.80 0.83
N ASN A 26 -3.60 13.57 1.35
CA ASN A 26 -4.48 13.14 2.46
C ASN A 26 -3.77 12.97 3.81
N GLY A 27 -2.46 12.70 3.82
CA GLY A 27 -1.67 12.46 5.04
C GLY A 27 -2.09 11.23 5.87
N SER A 28 -3.09 10.48 5.41
CA SER A 28 -3.68 9.35 6.11
C SER A 28 -4.43 8.46 5.12
N PHE A 29 -4.68 7.22 5.53
CA PHE A 29 -5.48 6.24 4.79
C PHE A 29 -6.04 5.19 5.75
N SER A 30 -6.88 4.29 5.24
CA SER A 30 -7.37 3.15 6.02
C SER A 30 -6.98 1.83 5.36
N SER A 31 -6.77 0.78 6.17
CA SER A 31 -6.78 -0.59 5.62
C SER A 31 -8.14 -0.87 4.97
N VAL A 32 -8.17 -1.94 4.18
CA VAL A 32 -9.40 -2.53 3.64
C VAL A 32 -10.42 -2.83 4.75
N THR A 33 -9.95 -3.18 5.94
CA THR A 33 -10.76 -3.44 7.14
C THR A 33 -11.01 -2.19 8.00
N ARG A 34 -10.81 -0.99 7.44
CA ARG A 34 -11.05 0.33 8.09
C ARG A 34 -10.16 0.65 9.29
N ILE A 35 -8.99 0.04 9.41
CA ILE A 35 -8.01 0.40 10.44
C ILE A 35 -7.26 1.64 9.96
N PRO A 36 -7.22 2.74 10.73
CA PRO A 36 -6.60 3.98 10.30
C PRO A 36 -5.07 3.93 10.34
N TYR A 37 -4.46 4.66 9.41
CA TYR A 37 -3.02 4.88 9.32
C TYR A 37 -2.73 6.35 9.03
N TYR A 38 -1.74 6.88 9.72
CA TYR A 38 -1.02 8.07 9.32
C TYR A 38 0.03 7.70 8.26
N ALA A 39 0.16 8.53 7.22
CA ALA A 39 1.11 8.31 6.13
C ALA A 39 1.77 9.61 5.68
N VAL A 40 3.10 9.59 5.51
CA VAL A 40 3.85 10.73 4.98
C VAL A 40 4.88 10.24 3.97
N PHE A 41 4.95 10.90 2.84
CA PHE A 41 6.02 10.67 1.87
C PHE A 41 7.30 11.39 2.32
N VAL A 42 8.39 10.64 2.50
CA VAL A 42 9.69 11.13 2.96
C VAL A 42 10.79 10.59 2.04
N GLY A 43 11.38 11.47 1.23
CA GLY A 43 12.42 11.10 0.27
C GLY A 43 11.89 10.15 -0.80
N SER A 44 12.23 8.86 -0.69
CA SER A 44 11.80 7.79 -1.60
C SER A 44 10.91 6.74 -0.93
N CYS A 45 10.43 7.02 0.28
CA CYS A 45 9.66 6.11 1.12
C CYS A 45 8.35 6.75 1.57
N ILE A 46 7.40 5.91 1.98
CA ILE A 46 6.26 6.34 2.77
C ILE A 46 6.50 5.87 4.21
N PHE A 47 6.56 6.82 5.14
CA PHE A 47 6.47 6.54 6.56
C PHE A 47 5.01 6.26 6.92
N LEU A 48 4.76 5.19 7.65
CA LEU A 48 3.44 4.68 8.01
C LEU A 48 3.37 4.48 9.53
N LYS A 49 2.36 5.02 10.19
CA LYS A 49 2.11 4.78 11.62
C LYS A 49 0.64 4.50 11.88
N GLY A 50 0.35 3.50 12.71
CA GLY A 50 -1.02 3.06 12.99
C GLY A 50 -1.16 1.55 12.94
N GLY A 51 -2.38 1.07 12.67
CA GLY A 51 -2.69 -0.35 12.77
C GLY A 51 -3.28 -0.74 14.14
N GLN A 52 -3.23 -2.03 14.45
CA GLN A 52 -3.76 -2.54 15.71
C GLN A 52 -2.96 -1.99 16.91
N PRO A 53 -3.63 -1.49 17.96
CA PRO A 53 -2.98 -1.05 19.19
C PRO A 53 -2.06 -2.13 19.79
N GLY A 54 -0.90 -1.73 20.32
CA GLY A 54 0.09 -2.64 20.90
C GLY A 54 1.04 -3.28 19.90
N THR A 55 0.92 -2.98 18.59
CA THR A 55 1.89 -3.42 17.58
C THR A 55 3.03 -2.42 17.44
N LYS A 56 4.23 -2.89 17.05
CA LYS A 56 5.38 -2.01 16.76
C LYS A 56 5.06 -0.90 15.76
N ARG A 57 4.26 -1.19 14.71
CA ARG A 57 3.83 -0.17 13.75
C ARG A 57 2.95 0.91 14.38
N SER A 58 2.10 0.54 15.35
CA SER A 58 1.26 1.51 16.06
C SER A 58 2.08 2.42 16.97
N SER A 59 3.16 1.91 17.59
CA SER A 59 4.02 2.67 18.50
C SER A 59 5.13 3.45 17.79
N GLU A 60 5.91 2.78 16.94
CA GLU A 60 7.15 3.28 16.31
C GLU A 60 6.95 3.68 14.83
N GLY A 61 5.92 3.14 14.18
CA GLY A 61 5.74 3.26 12.74
C GLY A 61 6.67 2.33 11.94
N GLU A 62 6.65 2.45 10.63
CA GLU A 62 7.57 1.79 9.72
C GLU A 62 7.68 2.51 8.39
N TYR A 63 8.68 2.15 7.58
CA TYR A 63 8.83 2.65 6.23
C TYR A 63 8.43 1.59 5.20
N LEU A 64 7.73 2.03 4.16
CA LEU A 64 7.55 1.31 2.91
C LEU A 64 8.34 2.04 1.83
N THR A 65 9.38 1.39 1.31
CA THR A 65 10.21 1.99 0.26
C THR A 65 9.48 1.92 -1.08
N GLY A 66 9.73 2.89 -1.97
CA GLY A 66 9.19 2.83 -3.33
C GLY A 66 9.65 1.58 -4.07
N LYS A 67 10.90 1.15 -3.87
CA LYS A 67 11.43 -0.07 -4.49
C LYS A 67 10.62 -1.31 -4.06
N ASP A 68 10.38 -1.49 -2.76
CA ASP A 68 9.64 -2.64 -2.25
C ASP A 68 8.17 -2.59 -2.69
N PHE A 69 7.57 -1.39 -2.70
CA PHE A 69 6.21 -1.20 -3.21
C PHE A 69 6.10 -1.59 -4.68
N MET A 70 6.96 -1.03 -5.53
CA MET A 70 6.92 -1.26 -6.98
C MET A 70 7.11 -2.74 -7.31
N ALA A 71 8.11 -3.37 -6.70
CA ALA A 71 8.36 -4.80 -6.88
C ALA A 71 7.17 -5.66 -6.43
N ALA A 72 6.53 -5.32 -5.31
CA ALA A 72 5.36 -6.04 -4.84
C ALA A 72 4.14 -5.86 -5.73
N TYR A 73 3.93 -4.65 -6.24
CA TYR A 73 2.87 -4.35 -7.19
C TYR A 73 3.06 -5.12 -8.51
N ASP A 74 4.25 -5.06 -9.11
CA ASP A 74 4.52 -5.74 -10.38
C ASP A 74 4.39 -7.26 -10.26
N ALA A 75 4.71 -7.83 -9.10
CA ALA A 75 4.51 -9.24 -8.82
C ALA A 75 3.02 -9.62 -8.61
N ALA A 76 2.21 -8.70 -8.10
CA ALA A 76 0.81 -8.94 -7.77
C ALA A 76 -0.19 -8.51 -8.86
N ARG A 77 0.20 -7.65 -9.81
CA ARG A 77 -0.73 -6.98 -10.72
C ARG A 77 -1.49 -7.91 -11.68
N ASN A 78 -0.95 -9.09 -11.94
CA ASN A 78 -1.56 -10.09 -12.79
C ASN A 78 -2.34 -11.17 -12.00
N LEU A 79 -2.45 -11.03 -10.68
CA LEU A 79 -3.23 -11.94 -9.87
C LEU A 79 -4.73 -11.66 -10.08
N GLU A 80 -5.49 -12.73 -10.32
CA GLU A 80 -6.95 -12.66 -10.45
C GLU A 80 -7.62 -12.16 -9.16
N ASP A 81 -7.06 -12.53 -8.00
CA ASP A 81 -7.46 -12.02 -6.69
C ASP A 81 -6.22 -11.60 -5.88
N ILE A 82 -6.31 -10.43 -5.30
CA ILE A 82 -5.32 -9.76 -4.47
C ILE A 82 -5.87 -9.65 -3.04
N ASN A 83 -5.15 -10.25 -2.11
CA ASN A 83 -5.41 -10.21 -0.68
C ASN A 83 -4.09 -10.28 0.10
N THR A 84 -4.12 -9.98 1.40
CA THR A 84 -2.92 -9.92 2.27
C THR A 84 -2.12 -11.22 2.28
N GLY A 85 -2.75 -12.38 2.12
CA GLY A 85 -2.08 -13.68 2.05
C GLY A 85 -1.28 -13.86 0.76
N ARG A 86 -1.88 -13.51 -0.39
CA ARG A 86 -1.25 -13.63 -1.72
C ARG A 86 -0.12 -12.63 -1.95
N ILE A 87 -0.20 -11.45 -1.35
CA ILE A 87 0.87 -10.44 -1.49
C ILE A 87 2.03 -10.64 -0.50
N LYS A 88 1.81 -11.38 0.59
CA LYS A 88 2.80 -11.59 1.65
C LYS A 88 4.18 -12.04 1.15
N PRO A 89 4.30 -12.92 0.13
CA PRO A 89 5.60 -13.29 -0.44
C PRO A 89 6.37 -12.12 -1.06
N TYR A 90 5.66 -11.09 -1.53
CA TYR A 90 6.26 -9.95 -2.23
C TYR A 90 6.48 -8.74 -1.33
N ILE A 91 5.70 -8.60 -0.25
CA ILE A 91 5.79 -7.47 0.68
C ILE A 91 5.61 -7.91 2.14
N LYS A 92 6.75 -8.27 2.74
CA LYS A 92 6.87 -9.03 3.99
C LYS A 92 5.86 -8.67 5.08
N ARG A 93 6.13 -7.62 5.86
CA ARG A 93 5.31 -7.21 7.01
C ARG A 93 4.36 -6.06 6.68
N GLN A 94 4.54 -5.42 5.52
CA GLN A 94 3.75 -4.28 5.07
C GLN A 94 2.54 -4.69 4.21
N GLN A 95 2.11 -5.95 4.23
CA GLN A 95 0.98 -6.42 3.41
C GLN A 95 -0.32 -5.64 3.67
N THR A 96 -0.67 -5.39 4.94
CA THR A 96 -1.88 -4.63 5.28
C THR A 96 -1.82 -3.17 4.80
N PRO A 97 -0.77 -2.38 5.12
CA PRO A 97 -0.69 -1.01 4.65
C PRO A 97 -0.54 -0.93 3.13
N PHE A 98 0.16 -1.88 2.48
CA PHE A 98 0.22 -1.94 1.01
C PHE A 98 -1.17 -2.05 0.38
N MET A 99 -1.99 -3.01 0.84
CA MET A 99 -3.36 -3.15 0.36
C MET A 99 -4.21 -1.92 0.66
N GLY A 100 -4.06 -1.34 1.87
CA GLY A 100 -4.79 -0.14 2.25
C GLY A 100 -4.46 1.06 1.38
N LEU A 101 -3.18 1.23 1.01
CA LEU A 101 -2.74 2.30 0.10
C LEU A 101 -3.32 2.11 -1.30
N LEU A 102 -3.26 0.90 -1.86
CA LEU A 102 -3.86 0.60 -3.17
C LEU A 102 -5.37 0.85 -3.16
N PHE A 103 -6.06 0.41 -2.11
CA PHE A 103 -7.50 0.59 -1.97
C PHE A 103 -7.85 2.07 -1.82
N SER A 104 -7.12 2.81 -0.98
CA SER A 104 -7.39 4.23 -0.73
C SER A 104 -7.04 5.13 -1.91
N ALA A 105 -6.02 4.76 -2.68
CA ALA A 105 -5.69 5.40 -3.97
C ALA A 105 -6.65 4.99 -5.11
N GLY A 106 -7.62 4.11 -4.83
CA GLY A 106 -8.64 3.68 -5.78
C GLY A 106 -8.15 2.72 -6.85
N ILE A 107 -6.99 2.07 -6.66
CA ILE A 107 -6.38 1.17 -7.66
C ILE A 107 -7.03 -0.22 -7.64
N ILE A 108 -7.50 -0.66 -6.47
CA ILE A 108 -8.14 -1.98 -6.28
C ILE A 108 -9.56 -1.83 -5.74
N GLU A 109 -10.41 -2.82 -6.06
CA GLU A 109 -11.81 -2.96 -5.60
C GLU A 109 -12.13 -4.39 -5.15
#